data_AF-A0A437AHC9-F1
#
_entry.id   AF-A0A437AHC9-F1
#
_cell.length_a   1.000
_cell.length_b   1.000
_cell.length_c   1.000
_cell.angle_alpha   90.00
_cell.angle_beta   90.00
_cell.angle_gamma   90.00
#
_symmetry.space_group_name_H-M   'P 1'
#
loop_
_entity.id
_entity.type
_entity.pdbx_description
1 polymer ?
#
loop_
_entity_poly.entity_id
_entity_poly.type
_entity_poly.pdbx_seq_one_letter_code
_entity_poly.pdbx_strand_id
1 'polypeptide(L)'
;MAEKKKSIPKKINKLKERQLKYEKMKLEIEYPEHFSIEDIDSSNVNLLNKLKSLENTIPVPFFWKYKKINPIYKLNKPFLVPEYLKNNLFNLSLDDLLKNVPFRKLFSFGDLTKHFFSYEIQFKNVKPGYLSQELIDALGVKPGMKCPWFDNLNYFGLPIRFKDKKIEDFFVKEELNK
;
A
#
# COMPACT_ATOMS: atom_id res chain seq x y z
N MET A 1 -24.00 -36.52 -23.97
CA MET A 1 -22.98 -35.88 -24.83
C MET A 1 -21.79 -35.53 -23.96
N ALA A 2 -20.66 -36.24 -24.12
CA ALA A 2 -19.44 -35.91 -23.40
C ALA A 2 -18.83 -34.61 -23.98
N GLU A 3 -18.74 -33.56 -23.17
CA GLU A 3 -18.07 -32.33 -23.56
C GLU A 3 -16.61 -32.62 -23.90
N LYS A 4 -16.24 -32.42 -25.18
CA LYS A 4 -14.85 -32.48 -25.62
C LYS A 4 -14.08 -31.37 -24.91
N LYS A 5 -13.29 -31.74 -23.88
CA LYS A 5 -12.38 -30.82 -23.20
C LYS A 5 -11.42 -30.21 -24.25
N LYS A 6 -11.54 -28.91 -24.50
CA LYS A 6 -10.63 -28.16 -25.37
C LYS A 6 -9.19 -28.36 -24.87
N SER A 7 -8.27 -28.73 -25.76
CA SER A 7 -6.88 -28.97 -25.36
C SER A 7 -6.25 -27.66 -24.89
N ILE A 8 -5.65 -27.70 -23.71
CA ILE A 8 -5.04 -26.52 -23.11
C ILE A 8 -3.73 -26.24 -23.87
N PRO A 9 -3.48 -24.97 -24.29
CA PRO A 9 -2.23 -24.60 -24.92
C PRO A 9 -1.01 -25.00 -24.08
N LYS A 10 0.03 -25.57 -24.71
CA LYS A 10 1.25 -26.05 -24.03
C LYS A 10 1.87 -25.01 -23.09
N LYS A 11 1.83 -23.73 -23.48
CA LYS A 11 2.32 -22.61 -22.67
C LYS A 11 1.58 -22.48 -21.33
N ILE A 12 0.26 -22.67 -21.34
CA ILE A 12 -0.58 -22.59 -20.14
C ILE A 12 -0.31 -23.81 -19.24
N ASN A 13 -0.13 -25.00 -19.82
CA ASN A 13 0.22 -26.18 -19.03
C ASN A 13 1.56 -26.02 -18.31
N LYS A 14 2.60 -25.49 -18.97
CA LYS A 14 3.90 -25.23 -18.34
C LYS A 14 3.80 -24.26 -17.16
N LEU A 15 2.94 -23.24 -17.27
CA LEU A 15 2.68 -22.30 -16.16
C LEU A 15 1.98 -22.99 -14.98
N LYS A 16 1.00 -23.87 -15.26
CA LYS A 16 0.32 -24.68 -14.24
C LYS A 16 1.27 -25.65 -13.54
N GLU A 17 2.13 -26.33 -14.29
CA GLU A 17 3.15 -27.23 -13.73
C GLU A 17 4.10 -26.47 -12.79
N ARG A 18 4.55 -25.28 -13.20
CA ARG A 18 5.38 -24.40 -12.36
C ARG A 18 4.64 -23.99 -11.08
N GLN A 19 3.37 -23.64 -11.18
CA GLN A 19 2.52 -23.28 -10.03
C GLN A 19 2.34 -24.46 -9.06
N LEU A 20 2.09 -25.67 -9.58
CA LEU A 20 1.98 -26.87 -8.74
C LEU A 20 3.31 -27.20 -8.04
N LYS A 21 4.44 -27.02 -8.74
CA LYS A 21 5.78 -27.19 -8.16
C LYS A 21 6.01 -26.17 -7.04
N TYR A 22 5.60 -24.92 -7.22
CA TYR A 22 5.66 -23.87 -6.18
C TYR A 22 4.88 -24.29 -4.93
N GLU A 23 3.62 -24.69 -5.11
CA GLU A 23 2.72 -25.04 -4.00
C GLU A 23 3.24 -26.23 -3.21
N LYS A 24 3.74 -27.26 -3.90
CA LYS A 24 4.35 -28.41 -3.25
C LYS A 24 5.57 -28.01 -2.42
N MET A 25 6.51 -27.27 -3.02
CA MET A 25 7.73 -26.84 -2.34
C MET A 25 7.46 -25.90 -1.17
N LYS A 26 6.44 -25.02 -1.29
CA LYS A 26 6.06 -24.10 -0.22
C LYS A 26 5.60 -24.79 1.05
N LEU A 27 5.04 -26.01 0.95
CA LEU A 27 4.68 -26.83 2.11
C LEU A 27 5.90 -27.45 2.81
N GLU A 28 7.00 -27.66 2.09
CA GLU A 28 8.20 -28.37 2.58
C GLU A 28 9.25 -27.42 3.18
N ILE A 29 9.28 -26.15 2.76
CA ILE A 29 10.32 -25.17 3.10
C ILE A 29 10.10 -24.55 4.48
N GLU A 30 11.20 -24.25 5.18
CA GLU A 30 11.23 -23.66 6.54
C GLU A 30 10.55 -22.28 6.63
N TYR A 31 10.83 -21.35 5.72
CA TYR A 31 10.29 -19.99 5.71
C TYR A 31 9.40 -19.73 4.47
N PRO A 32 8.13 -20.20 4.46
CA PRO A 32 7.25 -20.13 3.30
C PRO A 32 6.85 -18.70 2.89
N GLU A 33 6.91 -17.73 3.79
CA GLU A 33 6.60 -16.32 3.56
C GLU A 33 7.60 -15.62 2.63
N HIS A 34 8.87 -16.04 2.67
CA HIS A 34 9.95 -15.49 1.85
C HIS A 34 10.14 -16.23 0.51
N PHE A 35 9.43 -17.33 0.31
CA PHE A 35 9.55 -18.17 -0.88
C PHE A 35 8.69 -17.64 -2.04
N SER A 36 9.36 -17.29 -3.15
CA SER A 36 8.70 -16.77 -4.35
C SER A 36 8.70 -17.77 -5.50
N ILE A 37 7.81 -17.59 -6.48
CA ILE A 37 7.69 -18.51 -7.63
C ILE A 37 8.95 -18.53 -8.51
N GLU A 38 9.77 -17.48 -8.42
CA GLU A 38 11.05 -17.37 -9.12
C GLU A 38 12.11 -18.30 -8.52
N ASP A 39 12.03 -18.65 -7.23
CA ASP A 39 13.05 -19.41 -6.51
C ASP A 39 13.10 -20.89 -6.89
N ILE A 40 12.04 -21.40 -7.51
CA ILE A 40 11.86 -22.81 -7.94
C ILE A 40 12.95 -23.27 -8.91
N ASP A 41 13.50 -22.34 -9.69
CA ASP A 41 14.52 -22.59 -10.70
C ASP A 41 15.93 -22.34 -10.17
N SER A 42 16.09 -22.00 -8.88
CA SER A 42 17.39 -21.81 -8.26
C SER A 42 18.15 -23.14 -8.11
N SER A 43 19.48 -23.06 -8.09
CA SER A 43 20.34 -24.24 -7.92
C SER A 43 20.15 -24.93 -6.57
N ASN A 44 19.95 -24.15 -5.51
CA ASN A 44 19.65 -24.66 -4.17
C ASN A 44 18.57 -23.78 -3.50
N VAL A 45 17.35 -24.31 -3.50
CA VAL A 45 16.15 -23.63 -2.99
C VAL A 45 16.22 -23.39 -1.49
N ASN A 46 16.66 -24.39 -0.71
CA ASN A 46 16.68 -24.31 0.75
C ASN A 46 17.70 -23.27 1.23
N LEU A 47 18.88 -23.24 0.62
CA LEU A 47 19.89 -22.23 0.94
C LEU A 47 19.40 -20.82 0.59
N LEU A 48 18.80 -20.64 -0.59
CA LEU A 48 18.27 -19.34 -1.01
C LEU A 48 17.17 -18.86 -0.07
N ASN A 49 16.27 -19.75 0.35
CA ASN A 49 15.21 -19.44 1.29
C ASN A 49 15.80 -18.98 2.64
N LYS A 50 16.78 -19.71 3.17
CA LYS A 50 17.47 -19.35 4.40
C LYS A 50 18.17 -17.99 4.31
N LEU A 51 18.81 -17.69 3.17
CA LEU A 51 19.45 -16.39 2.96
C LEU A 51 18.44 -15.24 2.89
N LYS A 52 17.24 -15.48 2.35
CA LYS A 52 16.17 -14.48 2.30
C LYS A 52 15.48 -14.25 3.64
N SER A 53 15.52 -15.21 4.56
CA SER A 53 14.92 -15.08 5.89
C SER A 53 15.88 -14.52 6.94
N LEU A 54 17.17 -14.33 6.61
CA LEU A 54 18.13 -13.73 7.53
C LEU A 54 17.73 -12.31 7.91
N GLU A 55 17.97 -11.97 9.17
CA GLU A 55 17.70 -10.64 9.70
C GLU A 55 18.50 -9.56 8.97
N ASN A 56 17.87 -8.39 8.81
CA ASN A 56 18.45 -7.22 8.13
C ASN A 56 18.87 -7.46 6.67
N THR A 57 18.41 -8.55 6.05
CA THR A 57 18.55 -8.72 4.61
C THR A 57 17.52 -7.88 3.87
N ILE A 58 17.95 -7.29 2.76
CA ILE A 58 17.11 -6.47 1.92
C ILE A 58 16.78 -7.30 0.67
N PRO A 59 15.49 -7.51 0.34
CA PRO A 59 15.12 -8.31 -0.81
C PRO A 59 15.55 -7.65 -2.12
N VAL A 60 15.69 -8.43 -3.18
CA VAL A 60 15.97 -7.88 -4.51
C VAL A 60 14.76 -7.03 -4.97
N PRO A 61 14.97 -5.80 -5.48
CA PRO A 61 13.87 -4.93 -5.92
C PRO A 61 12.99 -5.57 -6.99
N PHE A 62 11.66 -5.55 -6.80
CA PHE A 62 10.69 -6.35 -7.58
C PHE A 62 10.72 -6.16 -9.10
N PHE A 63 11.27 -5.06 -9.60
CA PHE A 63 11.28 -4.72 -11.03
C PHE A 63 12.40 -5.37 -11.84
N TRP A 64 13.31 -6.12 -11.21
CA TRP A 64 14.40 -6.84 -11.91
C TRP A 64 13.89 -7.76 -13.03
N LYS A 65 12.66 -8.30 -12.90
CA LYS A 65 12.03 -9.18 -13.89
C LYS A 65 11.32 -8.47 -15.04
N TYR A 66 11.13 -7.15 -14.96
CA TYR A 66 10.44 -6.42 -16.03
C TYR A 66 11.42 -5.92 -17.09
N LYS A 67 11.08 -6.18 -18.36
CA LYS A 67 11.86 -5.71 -19.52
C LYS A 67 11.78 -4.19 -19.75
N LYS A 68 10.74 -3.53 -19.23
CA LYS A 68 10.58 -2.07 -19.34
C LYS A 68 11.50 -1.41 -18.31
N ILE A 69 12.32 -0.48 -18.78
CA ILE A 69 13.20 0.38 -17.99
C ILE A 69 12.39 0.96 -16.80
N ASN A 70 12.92 0.79 -15.58
CA ASN A 70 12.33 1.10 -14.26
C ASN A 70 11.23 2.17 -14.33
N PRO A 71 9.99 1.93 -13.89
CA PRO A 71 8.88 2.88 -14.05
C PRO A 71 9.12 4.26 -13.39
N ILE A 72 10.23 4.45 -12.66
CA ILE A 72 10.69 5.72 -12.10
C ILE A 72 10.86 6.82 -13.17
N TYR A 73 11.36 6.50 -14.38
CA TYR A 73 11.62 7.52 -15.41
C TYR A 73 10.36 8.04 -16.12
N LYS A 74 9.19 7.45 -15.86
CA LYS A 74 7.90 7.88 -16.44
C LYS A 74 7.15 8.90 -15.58
N LEU A 75 7.71 9.27 -14.44
CA LEU A 75 7.13 10.30 -13.58
C LEU A 75 7.54 11.67 -14.13
N ASN A 76 6.77 12.21 -15.08
CA ASN A 76 6.80 13.65 -15.43
C ASN A 76 6.20 14.50 -14.30
N LYS A 77 6.52 14.18 -13.05
CA LYS A 77 6.10 14.97 -11.89
C LYS A 77 7.06 16.15 -11.80
N PRO A 78 6.57 17.40 -11.94
CA PRO A 78 7.43 18.56 -11.73
C PRO A 78 7.97 18.53 -10.30
N PHE A 79 9.12 19.16 -10.11
CA PHE A 79 9.66 19.33 -8.77
C PHE A 79 8.71 20.19 -7.93
N LEU A 80 8.23 19.63 -6.82
CA LEU A 80 7.42 20.36 -5.86
C LEU A 80 8.36 21.11 -4.91
N VAL A 81 8.34 22.43 -4.99
CA VAL A 81 9.07 23.29 -4.07
C VAL A 81 8.41 23.21 -2.69
N PRO A 82 9.17 23.01 -1.60
CA PRO A 82 8.64 23.08 -0.23
C PRO A 82 7.85 24.36 0.01
N GLU A 83 6.71 24.24 0.70
CA GLU A 83 5.77 25.36 0.93
C GLU A 83 6.44 26.56 1.59
N TYR A 84 7.35 26.32 2.54
CA TYR A 84 8.10 27.39 3.21
C TYR A 84 8.87 28.29 2.23
N LEU A 85 9.52 27.70 1.22
CA LEU A 85 10.24 28.46 0.20
C LEU A 85 9.27 29.21 -0.73
N LYS A 86 8.12 28.58 -1.05
CA LYS A 86 7.09 29.16 -1.89
C LYS A 86 6.43 30.38 -1.23
N ASN A 87 6.12 30.28 0.07
CA ASN A 87 5.46 31.34 0.83
C ASN A 87 6.37 32.57 1.00
N ASN A 88 7.68 32.35 1.11
CA ASN A 88 8.66 33.43 1.26
C ASN A 88 9.21 33.97 -0.08
N LEU A 89 8.63 33.57 -1.22
CA LEU A 89 9.00 34.08 -2.55
C LEU A 89 10.50 33.97 -2.86
N PHE A 90 11.20 33.01 -2.25
CA PHE A 90 12.66 32.84 -2.34
C PHE A 90 13.51 34.00 -1.79
N ASN A 91 12.91 34.90 -0.99
CA ASN A 91 13.62 35.97 -0.28
C ASN A 91 13.92 35.53 1.16
N LEU A 92 14.90 34.64 1.35
CA LEU A 92 15.29 34.17 2.67
C LEU A 92 16.76 34.49 2.96
N SER A 93 17.05 34.85 4.22
CA SER A 93 18.42 34.92 4.72
C SER A 93 18.99 33.52 4.95
N LEU A 94 20.32 33.42 5.08
CA LEU A 94 20.98 32.16 5.43
C LEU A 94 20.49 31.64 6.80
N ASP A 95 20.30 32.53 7.76
CA ASP A 95 19.84 32.21 9.11
C ASP A 95 18.40 31.66 9.08
N ASP A 96 17.53 32.23 8.25
CA ASP A 96 16.15 31.74 8.08
C ASP A 96 16.10 30.34 7.48
N LEU A 97 17.01 30.04 6.55
CA LEU A 97 17.13 28.70 5.95
C LEU A 97 17.61 27.67 6.97
N LEU A 98 18.61 28.01 7.79
CA LEU A 98 19.13 27.11 8.83
C LEU A 98 18.13 26.88 9.96
N LYS A 99 17.32 27.89 10.29
CA LYS A 99 16.27 27.78 11.29
C LYS A 99 15.10 26.92 10.81
N ASN A 100 14.78 27.00 9.51
CA ASN A 100 13.62 26.33 8.91
C ASN A 100 14.02 25.24 7.92
N VAL A 101 15.01 24.41 8.30
CA VAL A 101 15.36 23.24 7.52
C VAL A 101 14.14 22.30 7.48
N PRO A 102 13.59 22.00 6.30
CA PRO A 102 12.42 21.14 6.21
C PRO A 102 12.79 19.74 6.69
N PHE A 103 12.07 19.22 7.70
CA PHE A 103 12.17 17.83 8.08
C PHE A 103 11.64 16.97 6.93
N ARG A 104 12.55 16.35 6.19
CA ARG A 104 12.18 15.40 5.14
C ARG A 104 11.99 14.05 5.80
N LYS A 105 10.85 13.39 5.53
CA LYS A 105 10.71 11.97 5.85
C LYS A 105 11.76 11.22 5.03
N LEU A 106 12.86 10.85 5.69
CA LEU A 106 13.86 9.98 5.12
C LEU A 106 13.30 8.56 5.02
N PHE A 107 13.89 7.78 4.13
CA PHE A 107 13.61 6.37 4.01
C PHE A 107 14.21 5.61 5.20
N SER A 108 13.49 4.62 5.70
CA SER A 108 13.99 3.69 6.70
C SER A 108 14.91 2.66 6.05
N PHE A 109 15.67 1.93 6.87
CA PHE A 109 16.42 0.77 6.39
C PHE A 109 15.47 -0.23 5.70
N GLY A 110 15.83 -0.69 4.50
CA GLY A 110 15.04 -1.65 3.71
C GLY A 110 14.06 -1.03 2.70
N ASP A 111 13.90 0.29 2.67
CA ASP A 111 13.03 0.98 1.71
C ASP A 111 13.69 1.06 0.32
N LEU A 112 13.27 0.17 -0.60
CA LEU A 112 13.96 -0.04 -1.88
C LEU A 112 13.56 0.88 -3.04
N THR A 113 12.28 1.31 -3.16
CA THR A 113 11.88 2.25 -4.24
C THR A 113 10.62 3.07 -3.97
N LYS A 114 10.57 4.25 -4.62
CA LYS A 114 9.42 5.17 -4.69
C LYS A 114 8.14 4.55 -5.30
N HIS A 115 8.22 3.40 -5.98
CA HIS A 115 7.02 2.72 -6.50
C HIS A 115 6.23 1.96 -5.42
N PHE A 116 6.85 1.62 -4.29
CA PHE A 116 6.09 1.23 -3.09
C PHE A 116 5.33 2.42 -2.47
N PHE A 117 5.58 3.65 -2.93
CA PHE A 117 4.86 4.87 -2.52
C PHE A 117 3.78 5.30 -3.53
N SER A 118 3.48 4.51 -4.57
CA SER A 118 2.37 4.84 -5.47
C SER A 118 1.05 4.62 -4.74
N TYR A 119 0.40 5.72 -4.35
CA TYR A 119 -0.92 5.73 -3.71
C TYR A 119 -1.02 4.83 -2.47
N GLU A 120 -0.05 4.89 -1.56
CA GLU A 120 -0.45 4.69 -0.17
C GLU A 120 -1.47 5.79 0.11
N ILE A 121 -2.76 5.42 0.07
CA ILE A 121 -3.83 6.22 0.65
C ILE A 121 -3.29 6.60 2.01
N GLN A 122 -3.10 7.90 2.25
CA GLN A 122 -2.56 8.36 3.51
C GLN A 122 -3.65 8.16 4.58
N PHE A 123 -3.82 6.91 5.02
CA PHE A 123 -4.74 6.52 6.08
C PHE A 123 -4.42 7.21 7.41
N LYS A 124 -3.26 7.90 7.49
CA LYS A 124 -2.86 8.73 8.64
C LYS A 124 -3.99 9.64 9.12
N ASN A 125 -4.77 10.20 8.20
CA ASN A 125 -5.80 11.18 8.53
C ASN A 125 -7.22 10.60 8.48
N VAL A 126 -7.39 9.31 8.15
CA VAL A 126 -8.71 8.67 8.02
C VAL A 126 -9.04 7.96 9.33
N LYS A 127 -10.12 8.41 10.00
CA LYS A 127 -10.59 7.83 11.26
C LYS A 127 -12.06 7.41 11.12
N PRO A 128 -12.47 6.26 11.69
CA PRO A 128 -13.86 5.84 11.67
C PRO A 128 -14.74 6.87 12.40
N GLY A 129 -15.89 7.19 11.79
CA GLY A 129 -16.82 8.23 12.27
C GLY A 129 -16.47 9.66 11.85
N TYR A 130 -15.38 9.86 11.09
CA TYR A 130 -15.06 11.16 10.49
C TYR A 130 -15.12 11.03 8.97
N LEU A 131 -15.81 11.97 8.33
CA LEU A 131 -15.95 12.06 6.88
C LEU A 131 -15.36 13.40 6.44
N SER A 132 -14.61 13.41 5.34
CA SER A 132 -14.13 14.65 4.73
C SER A 132 -15.30 15.40 4.10
N GLN A 133 -15.18 16.73 3.98
CA GLN A 133 -16.19 17.55 3.33
C GLN A 133 -16.50 17.08 1.90
N GLU A 134 -15.47 16.73 1.12
CA GLU A 134 -15.61 16.17 -0.22
C GLU A 134 -16.49 14.90 -0.24
N LEU A 135 -16.35 14.04 0.78
CA LEU A 135 -17.13 12.82 0.89
C LEU A 135 -18.57 13.09 1.35
N ILE A 136 -18.75 14.05 2.25
CA ILE A 136 -20.06 14.50 2.72
C ILE A 136 -20.88 15.06 1.55
N ASP A 137 -20.26 15.92 0.74
CA ASP A 137 -20.87 16.52 -0.45
C ASP A 137 -21.20 15.45 -1.51
N ALA A 138 -20.29 14.50 -1.74
CA ALA A 138 -20.52 13.38 -2.67
C ALA A 138 -21.66 12.46 -2.23
N LEU A 139 -21.84 12.28 -0.91
CA LEU A 139 -22.93 11.49 -0.33
C LEU A 139 -24.24 12.28 -0.20
N GLY A 140 -24.20 13.61 -0.37
CA GLY A 140 -25.36 14.49 -0.20
C GLY A 140 -25.91 14.52 1.24
N VAL A 141 -25.06 14.24 2.23
CA VAL A 141 -25.46 14.22 3.64
C VAL A 141 -25.15 15.59 4.25
N LYS A 142 -26.02 16.12 5.12
CA LYS A 142 -25.75 17.38 5.83
C LYS A 142 -25.02 17.12 7.15
N PRO A 143 -24.23 18.09 7.66
CA PRO A 143 -23.73 18.02 9.02
C PRO A 143 -24.88 17.84 10.03
N GLY A 144 -24.65 17.03 11.05
CA GLY A 144 -25.65 16.64 12.05
C GLY A 144 -26.55 15.45 11.67
N MET A 145 -26.56 15.02 10.40
CA MET A 145 -27.33 13.84 9.99
C MET A 145 -26.62 12.53 10.36
N LYS A 146 -27.39 11.45 10.51
CA LYS A 146 -26.83 10.09 10.64
C LYS A 146 -26.13 9.68 9.35
N CYS A 147 -25.01 8.97 9.45
CA CYS A 147 -24.38 8.38 8.26
C CYS A 147 -25.31 7.35 7.60
N PRO A 148 -25.20 7.10 6.27
CA PRO A 148 -26.09 6.19 5.55
C PRO A 148 -26.16 4.76 6.10
N TRP A 149 -25.08 4.27 6.72
CA TRP A 149 -24.99 2.92 7.29
C TRP A 149 -25.32 2.87 8.79
N PHE A 150 -25.76 3.97 9.40
CA PHE A 150 -26.02 4.05 10.83
C PHE A 150 -27.05 3.02 11.32
N ASP A 151 -28.14 2.82 10.57
CA ASP A 151 -29.21 1.89 10.96
C ASP A 151 -28.69 0.44 10.98
N ASN A 152 -27.82 0.09 10.04
CA ASN A 152 -27.15 -1.21 10.01
C ASN A 152 -26.21 -1.39 11.20
N LEU A 153 -25.47 -0.34 11.59
CA LEU A 153 -24.61 -0.39 12.78
C LEU A 153 -25.42 -0.54 14.07
N ASN A 154 -26.61 0.06 14.14
CA ASN A 154 -27.48 -0.07 15.29
C ASN A 154 -28.09 -1.48 15.39
N TYR A 155 -28.44 -2.08 14.25
CA TYR A 155 -29.01 -3.43 14.21
C TYR A 155 -27.96 -4.53 14.47
N PHE A 156 -26.81 -4.47 13.81
CA PHE A 156 -25.76 -5.50 13.92
C PHE A 156 -24.73 -5.23 15.01
N GLY A 157 -24.68 -4.00 15.52
CA GLY A 157 -23.61 -3.52 16.40
C GLY A 157 -22.39 -3.01 15.64
N LEU A 158 -21.47 -2.37 16.37
CA LEU A 158 -20.22 -1.87 15.81
C LEU A 158 -19.25 -3.02 15.48
N PRO A 159 -18.45 -2.89 14.41
CA PRO A 159 -17.38 -3.84 14.13
C PRO A 159 -16.46 -4.03 15.34
N ILE A 160 -16.06 -5.27 15.61
CA ILE A 160 -15.23 -5.65 16.79
C ILE A 160 -13.92 -4.85 16.87
N ARG A 161 -13.42 -4.35 15.73
CA ARG A 161 -12.21 -3.53 15.66
C ARG A 161 -12.38 -2.13 16.26
N PHE A 162 -13.62 -1.64 16.42
CA PHE A 162 -13.94 -0.29 16.90
C PHE A 162 -14.58 -0.33 18.30
N LYS A 163 -13.96 -1.03 19.25
CA LYS A 163 -14.50 -1.15 20.62
C LYS A 163 -14.59 0.18 21.36
N ASP A 164 -13.65 1.09 21.09
CA ASP A 164 -13.58 2.39 21.75
C ASP A 164 -14.58 3.40 21.18
N LYS A 165 -15.28 3.05 20.10
CA LYS A 165 -16.23 3.93 19.41
C LYS A 165 -17.64 3.69 19.90
N LYS A 166 -18.42 4.76 19.91
CA LYS A 166 -19.86 4.70 20.17
C LYS A 166 -20.61 4.84 18.86
N ILE A 167 -21.86 4.39 18.83
CA ILE A 167 -22.74 4.56 17.66
C ILE A 167 -22.93 6.06 17.36
N GLU A 168 -22.95 6.90 18.39
CA GLU A 168 -22.97 8.37 18.30
C GLU A 168 -21.77 8.98 17.55
N ASP A 169 -20.65 8.28 17.44
CA ASP A 169 -19.52 8.76 16.65
C ASP A 169 -19.79 8.76 15.14
N PHE A 170 -20.87 8.11 14.69
CA PHE A 170 -21.24 7.96 13.28
C PHE A 170 -22.35 8.95 12.86
N PHE A 171 -22.51 10.05 13.59
CA PHE A 171 -23.16 11.25 13.06
C PHE A 171 -22.16 12.08 12.26
N VAL A 172 -22.63 12.71 11.18
CA VAL A 172 -21.81 13.64 10.39
C VAL A 172 -21.51 14.85 11.25
N LYS A 173 -20.23 15.08 11.54
CA LYS A 173 -19.78 16.20 12.39
C LYS A 173 -19.67 17.46 11.55
N GLU A 174 -20.00 18.60 12.13
CA GLU A 174 -19.61 19.89 11.55
C GLU A 174 -18.09 20.03 11.65
N GLU A 175 -17.45 20.46 10.56
CA GLU A 175 -16.03 20.82 10.62
C GLU A 175 -15.89 22.04 11.55
N LEU A 176 -15.31 21.82 12.73
CA LEU A 176 -14.74 22.91 13.51
C LEU A 176 -13.52 23.40 12.73
N ASN A 177 -13.69 24.46 11.95
CA ASN A 177 -12.58 25.16 11.28
C ASN A 177 -11.42 25.33 12.27
N LYS A 178 -10.31 24.65 12.00
CA LYS A 178 -9.02 24.85 12.67
C LYS A 178 -8.05 25.42 11.66
#